data_AF-A0AAU9CT45-F1
#
_entry.id   AF-A0AAU9CT45-F1
#
_cell.length_a   1.000
_cell.length_b   1.000
_cell.length_c   1.000
_cell.angle_alpha   90.00
_cell.angle_beta   90.00
_cell.angle_gamma   90.00
#
_symmetry.space_group_name_H-M   'P 1'
#
loop_
_entity.id
_entity.type
_entity.pdbx_description
1 polymer ?
#
loop_
_entity_poly.entity_id
_entity_poly.type
_entity_poly.pdbx_seq_one_letter_code
_entity_poly.pdbx_strand_id
1 'polypeptide(L)'
;MFQTKQRLPKKQANPKNGASATPIQRKIGFEFEVGDWEVFKVKEGAEDLARDRNHPECRLPLAHKDVILSGEGFGMTGDASPGFTDIEYVTEPFEETDEGLERLRKTMAGITASATALHHLAQENPSELVRASSLGQYGDVKLPNSLIDATTPPLMKPQLTAGVGLRHIPDLLRLTGLSAREDEKTKSELSLFRKTLIDHKPGMHPLLKEEAYVSHHTTAFCASSLENILSTPPSPELVALASLIRVYILSAIRMPFYYPKSALAIMARTDFAQMFRLLPPQEQEALKAENASLFVKAMENCLPFINLNSPIFENGVRKEQKEAPNKTLERPLKKEWIRNIPLGVDLLTQKYFPMPEKASELDTIGSWHERTELLTDGTSAPIFELRRMANAETIEEWGAIAEMAFEAIRSLKRDKK
;
A
#
# COMPACT_ATOMS: atom_id res chain seq x y z
N MET A 1 -11.83 37.25 -39.10
CA MET A 1 -12.67 36.05 -38.94
C MET A 1 -11.83 34.83 -39.35
N PHE A 2 -11.20 34.17 -38.38
CA PHE A 2 -10.44 32.94 -38.61
C PHE A 2 -11.30 31.75 -38.16
N GLN A 3 -11.73 30.91 -39.11
CA GLN A 3 -12.41 29.66 -38.82
C GLN A 3 -11.37 28.58 -38.48
N THR A 4 -11.28 28.23 -37.19
CA THR A 4 -10.53 27.08 -36.70
C THR A 4 -11.34 25.80 -36.94
N LYS A 5 -10.87 24.95 -37.85
CA LYS A 5 -11.40 23.59 -38.06
C LYS A 5 -11.03 22.71 -36.86
N GLN A 6 -12.01 22.40 -36.01
CA GLN A 6 -11.89 21.33 -35.01
C GLN A 6 -11.76 19.97 -35.72
N ARG A 7 -10.63 19.29 -35.52
CA ARG A 7 -10.49 17.87 -35.86
C ARG A 7 -11.08 17.03 -34.73
N LEU A 8 -12.11 16.25 -35.04
CA LEU A 8 -12.63 15.21 -34.14
C LEU A 8 -11.56 14.15 -33.89
N PRO A 9 -11.43 13.62 -32.65
CA PRO A 9 -10.49 12.55 -32.35
C PRO A 9 -10.92 11.26 -33.05
N LYS A 10 -9.95 10.61 -33.71
CA LYS A 10 -10.13 9.29 -34.33
C LYS A 10 -10.47 8.28 -33.24
N LYS A 11 -11.63 7.61 -33.38
CA LYS A 11 -11.97 6.40 -32.63
C LYS A 11 -10.86 5.36 -32.82
N GLN A 12 -10.12 5.05 -31.76
CA GLN A 12 -9.28 3.86 -31.72
C GLN A 12 -10.17 2.62 -31.76
N ALA A 13 -9.88 1.72 -32.70
CA ALA A 13 -10.57 0.46 -32.83
C ALA A 13 -10.20 -0.45 -31.66
N ASN A 14 -11.20 -0.97 -30.95
CA ASN A 14 -11.03 -2.01 -29.95
C ASN A 14 -10.54 -3.30 -30.64
N PRO A 15 -9.37 -3.86 -30.27
CA PRO A 15 -9.01 -5.19 -30.72
C PRO A 15 -9.91 -6.20 -30.00
N LYS A 16 -10.82 -6.83 -30.75
CA LYS A 16 -11.50 -8.06 -30.33
C LYS A 16 -10.48 -9.19 -30.33
N ASN A 17 -9.76 -9.36 -29.22
CA ASN A 17 -8.97 -10.57 -28.98
C ASN A 17 -9.67 -11.42 -27.93
N GLY A 18 -10.36 -12.46 -28.41
CA GLY A 18 -10.81 -13.60 -27.62
C GLY A 18 -9.64 -14.49 -27.23
N ALA A 19 -8.66 -13.93 -26.51
CA ALA A 19 -7.73 -14.75 -25.75
C ALA A 19 -8.53 -15.30 -24.56
N SER A 20 -8.67 -16.62 -24.47
CA SER A 20 -9.07 -17.26 -23.23
C SER A 20 -8.18 -16.70 -22.13
N ALA A 21 -8.75 -15.96 -21.18
CA ALA A 21 -8.00 -15.35 -20.10
C ALA A 21 -7.27 -16.47 -19.35
N THR A 22 -5.99 -16.66 -19.65
CA THR A 22 -5.10 -17.49 -18.84
C THR A 22 -5.24 -16.92 -17.42
N PRO A 23 -5.59 -17.75 -16.41
CA PRO A 23 -5.72 -17.28 -15.05
C PRO A 23 -4.48 -16.45 -14.72
N ILE A 24 -4.67 -15.17 -14.36
CA ILE A 24 -3.57 -14.32 -13.95
C ILE A 24 -3.01 -14.96 -12.70
N GLN A 25 -1.84 -15.54 -12.86
CA GLN A 25 -1.09 -16.25 -11.84
C GLN A 25 -0.84 -15.30 -10.66
N ARG A 26 -0.86 -15.85 -9.45
CA ARG A 26 -0.87 -15.12 -8.17
C ARG A 26 0.39 -14.28 -8.02
N LYS A 27 0.29 -13.01 -7.62
CA LYS A 27 1.45 -12.13 -7.71
C LYS A 27 1.60 -11.28 -6.46
N ILE A 28 2.63 -11.59 -5.67
CA ILE A 28 3.06 -10.76 -4.53
C ILE A 28 4.13 -9.79 -5.05
N GLY A 29 3.84 -8.48 -5.02
CA GLY A 29 4.82 -7.44 -5.34
C GLY A 29 5.40 -6.82 -4.08
N PHE A 30 6.65 -6.37 -4.16
CA PHE A 30 7.31 -5.62 -3.09
C PHE A 30 7.79 -4.26 -3.58
N GLU A 31 7.67 -3.29 -2.69
CA GLU A 31 8.17 -1.93 -2.83
C GLU A 31 9.01 -1.63 -1.58
N PHE A 32 10.22 -1.12 -1.76
CA PHE A 32 11.17 -0.88 -0.67
C PHE A 32 11.67 0.56 -0.75
N GLU A 33 11.02 1.46 0.00
CA GLU A 33 11.49 2.84 0.14
C GLU A 33 12.76 2.84 1.01
N VAL A 34 13.86 3.42 0.53
CA VAL A 34 15.11 3.55 1.27
C VAL A 34 15.16 4.95 1.88
N GLY A 35 14.92 5.02 3.19
CA GLY A 35 14.88 6.28 3.93
C GLY A 35 16.21 7.04 3.85
N ASP A 36 16.10 8.36 3.71
CA ASP A 36 17.20 9.34 3.69
C ASP A 36 18.20 9.16 2.53
N TRP A 37 17.88 8.32 1.53
CA TRP A 37 18.65 8.20 0.31
C TRP A 37 17.97 9.00 -0.81
N GLU A 38 18.70 9.99 -1.34
CA GLU A 38 18.18 10.90 -2.35
C GLU A 38 18.85 10.68 -3.70
N VAL A 39 18.10 10.83 -4.79
CA VAL A 39 18.61 10.75 -6.16
C VAL A 39 18.36 12.04 -6.93
N PHE A 40 19.38 12.44 -7.70
CA PHE A 40 19.38 13.69 -8.44
C PHE A 40 19.78 13.51 -9.89
N LYS A 41 19.21 14.34 -10.75
CA LYS A 41 19.72 14.64 -12.08
C LYS A 41 20.74 15.78 -12.02
N VAL A 42 21.83 15.64 -12.77
CA VAL A 42 22.83 16.70 -12.94
C VAL A 42 22.30 17.77 -13.89
N LYS A 43 22.45 19.05 -13.53
CA LYS A 43 22.17 20.17 -14.45
C LYS A 43 23.22 20.22 -15.56
N GLU A 44 22.77 20.52 -16.77
CA GLU A 44 23.66 20.64 -17.94
C GLU A 44 24.80 21.64 -17.66
N GLY A 45 26.05 21.20 -17.89
CA GLY A 45 27.25 22.01 -17.67
C GLY A 45 27.74 22.10 -16.22
N ALA A 46 27.16 21.30 -15.30
CA ALA A 46 27.55 21.27 -13.89
C ALA A 46 28.15 19.90 -13.48
N GLU A 47 28.65 19.10 -14.42
CA GLU A 47 29.05 17.71 -14.22
C GLU A 47 30.17 17.53 -13.18
N ASP A 48 31.08 18.50 -13.10
CA ASP A 48 32.22 18.48 -12.19
C ASP A 48 31.83 18.86 -10.76
N LEU A 49 30.95 19.87 -10.61
CA LEU A 49 30.55 20.41 -9.30
C LEU A 49 29.40 19.63 -8.66
N ALA A 50 28.49 19.05 -9.46
CA ALA A 50 27.28 18.41 -8.93
C ALA A 50 27.54 17.24 -7.97
N ARG A 51 28.71 16.60 -8.08
CA ARG A 51 29.16 15.52 -7.19
C ARG A 51 29.46 16.00 -5.78
N ASP A 52 29.95 17.23 -5.62
CA ASP A 52 30.22 17.79 -4.31
C ASP A 52 28.89 18.10 -3.61
N ARG A 53 28.73 17.56 -2.41
CA ARG A 53 27.53 17.76 -1.58
C ARG A 53 27.26 19.24 -1.31
N ASN A 54 28.29 20.07 -1.27
CA ASN A 54 28.19 21.51 -1.02
C ASN A 54 27.62 22.32 -2.19
N HIS A 55 27.33 21.68 -3.33
CA HIS A 55 26.76 22.32 -4.53
C HIS A 55 25.35 21.79 -4.89
N PRO A 56 24.33 21.93 -4.01
CA PRO A 56 22.96 21.49 -4.30
C PRO A 56 22.30 22.23 -5.47
N GLU A 57 22.73 23.45 -5.77
CA GLU A 57 22.26 24.23 -6.90
C GLU A 57 22.59 23.61 -8.26
N CYS A 58 23.54 22.68 -8.33
CA CYS A 58 23.93 21.96 -9.54
C CYS A 58 23.06 20.72 -9.83
N ARG A 59 22.05 20.46 -8.99
CA ARG A 59 21.23 19.25 -8.99
C ARG A 59 19.75 19.56 -9.18
N LEU A 60 18.99 18.59 -9.69
CA LEU A 60 17.54 18.61 -9.79
C LEU A 60 16.99 17.29 -9.25
N PRO A 61 15.84 17.28 -8.55
CA PRO A 61 15.17 16.03 -8.20
C PRO A 61 14.79 15.25 -9.46
N LEU A 62 14.83 13.93 -9.37
CA LEU A 62 14.43 13.03 -10.44
C LEU A 62 12.88 12.93 -10.49
N ALA A 63 12.31 12.63 -11.66
CA ALA A 63 10.86 12.48 -11.76
C ALA A 63 10.38 11.16 -11.09
N HIS A 64 9.12 11.16 -10.62
CA HIS A 64 8.52 9.96 -10.03
C HIS A 64 8.49 8.81 -11.05
N LYS A 65 8.97 7.64 -10.64
CA LYS A 65 9.11 6.40 -11.43
C LYS A 65 10.15 6.43 -12.55
N ASP A 66 11.04 7.42 -12.57
CA ASP A 66 12.24 7.32 -13.40
C ASP A 66 13.09 6.14 -12.90
N VAL A 67 13.37 5.19 -13.80
CA VAL A 67 14.17 4.00 -13.50
C VAL A 67 15.64 4.38 -13.54
N ILE A 68 16.39 4.07 -12.48
CA ILE A 68 17.82 4.36 -12.33
C ILE A 68 18.63 3.12 -12.70
N LEU A 69 18.25 1.96 -12.14
CA LEU A 69 18.88 0.65 -12.34
C LEU A 69 17.79 -0.39 -12.60
N SER A 70 17.99 -1.29 -13.55
CA SER A 70 17.15 -2.47 -13.78
C SER A 70 17.96 -3.75 -13.53
N GLY A 71 17.68 -4.44 -12.43
CA GLY A 71 18.30 -5.71 -12.08
C GLY A 71 17.40 -6.91 -12.40
N GLU A 72 17.83 -8.12 -12.00
CA GLU A 72 17.05 -9.34 -12.22
C GLU A 72 15.81 -9.38 -11.32
N GLY A 73 14.64 -9.06 -11.91
CA GLY A 73 13.36 -9.06 -11.22
C GLY A 73 13.10 -7.83 -10.33
N PHE A 74 13.90 -6.77 -10.45
CA PHE A 74 13.66 -5.50 -9.74
C PHE A 74 14.10 -4.27 -10.54
N GLY A 75 13.53 -3.12 -10.20
CA GLY A 75 14.01 -1.80 -10.61
C GLY A 75 14.30 -0.92 -9.39
N MET A 76 15.35 -0.12 -9.47
CA MET A 76 15.59 0.99 -8.54
C MET A 76 15.05 2.27 -9.20
N THR A 77 14.07 2.91 -8.58
CA THR A 77 13.34 4.06 -9.13
C THR A 77 13.39 5.26 -8.21
N GLY A 78 13.17 6.46 -8.76
CA GLY A 78 12.93 7.65 -7.95
C GLY A 78 11.47 7.73 -7.48
N ASP A 79 11.25 7.96 -6.18
CA ASP A 79 9.95 8.34 -5.62
C ASP A 79 9.92 9.84 -5.29
N ALA A 80 9.38 10.64 -6.21
CA ALA A 80 9.49 12.09 -6.11
C ALA A 80 8.57 12.66 -5.03
N SER A 81 9.17 13.44 -4.13
CA SER A 81 8.51 14.22 -3.09
C SER A 81 8.71 15.73 -3.34
N PRO A 82 7.96 16.61 -2.67
CA PRO A 82 8.19 18.06 -2.78
C PRO A 82 9.63 18.44 -2.35
N GLY A 83 10.49 18.70 -3.33
CA GLY A 83 11.85 19.21 -3.13
C GLY A 83 12.97 18.17 -3.19
N PHE A 84 12.67 16.87 -3.18
CA PHE A 84 13.65 15.78 -3.20
C PHE A 84 13.04 14.53 -3.85
N THR A 85 13.87 13.55 -4.19
CA THR A 85 13.42 12.28 -4.74
C THR A 85 14.08 11.15 -3.96
N ASP A 86 13.26 10.39 -3.23
CA ASP A 86 13.72 9.21 -2.52
C ASP A 86 14.06 8.08 -3.49
N ILE A 87 14.83 7.10 -3.03
CA ILE A 87 15.07 5.86 -3.77
C ILE A 87 14.08 4.79 -3.31
N GLU A 88 13.51 4.09 -4.28
CA GLU A 88 12.66 2.92 -4.06
C GLU A 88 13.15 1.74 -4.89
N TYR A 89 13.22 0.55 -4.30
CA TYR A 89 13.32 -0.70 -5.06
C TYR A 89 11.93 -1.30 -5.26
N VAL A 90 11.55 -1.52 -6.51
CA VAL A 90 10.27 -2.14 -6.90
C VAL A 90 10.55 -3.48 -7.54
N THR A 91 9.93 -4.55 -7.04
CA THR A 91 10.10 -5.89 -7.63
C THR A 91 9.08 -6.16 -8.71
N GLU A 92 9.45 -7.05 -9.63
CA GLU A 92 8.43 -7.80 -10.35
C GLU A 92 7.62 -8.65 -9.35
N PRO A 93 6.35 -8.94 -9.64
CA PRO A 93 5.57 -9.76 -8.72
C PRO A 93 5.99 -11.24 -8.76
N PHE A 94 5.89 -11.89 -7.60
CA PHE A 94 6.28 -13.28 -7.40
C PHE A 94 5.07 -14.18 -7.25
N GLU A 95 5.18 -15.37 -7.85
CA GLU A 95 4.20 -16.44 -7.72
C GLU A 95 4.18 -16.98 -6.30
N GLU A 96 3.01 -17.31 -5.77
CA GLU A 96 2.88 -17.85 -4.40
C GLU A 96 3.23 -19.34 -4.31
N THR A 97 4.39 -19.70 -4.87
CA THR A 97 4.93 -21.06 -4.94
C THR A 97 6.34 -21.12 -4.35
N ASP A 98 6.93 -22.30 -4.26
CA ASP A 98 8.32 -22.44 -3.84
C ASP A 98 9.28 -21.84 -4.89
N GLU A 99 8.95 -21.96 -6.18
CA GLU A 99 9.71 -21.31 -7.26
C GLU A 99 9.61 -19.78 -7.20
N GLY A 100 8.45 -19.25 -6.85
CA GLY A 100 8.30 -17.80 -6.66
C GLY A 100 9.03 -17.28 -5.43
N LEU A 101 9.09 -18.06 -4.33
CA LEU A 101 9.94 -17.75 -3.18
C LEU A 101 11.43 -17.76 -3.55
N GLU A 102 11.87 -18.73 -4.34
CA GLU A 102 13.26 -18.80 -4.81
C GLU A 102 13.61 -17.62 -5.74
N ARG A 103 12.66 -17.19 -6.59
CA ARG A 103 12.81 -15.95 -7.37
C ARG A 103 12.93 -14.73 -6.47
N LEU A 104 12.08 -14.62 -5.44
CA LEU A 104 12.15 -13.54 -4.46
C LEU A 104 13.54 -13.48 -3.81
N ARG A 105 14.07 -14.62 -3.36
CA ARG A 105 15.42 -14.70 -2.76
C ARG A 105 16.50 -14.16 -3.68
N LYS A 106 16.50 -14.57 -4.94
CA LYS A 106 17.46 -14.11 -5.94
C LYS A 106 17.33 -12.61 -6.20
N THR A 107 16.11 -12.12 -6.35
CA THR A 107 15.85 -10.69 -6.53
C THR A 107 16.31 -9.88 -5.31
N MET A 108 16.02 -10.33 -4.10
CA MET A 108 16.48 -9.67 -2.87
C MET A 108 18.00 -9.70 -2.73
N ALA A 109 18.67 -10.78 -3.11
CA ALA A 109 20.13 -10.83 -3.13
C ALA A 109 20.71 -9.76 -4.08
N GLY A 110 20.09 -9.54 -5.24
CA GLY A 110 20.46 -8.46 -6.17
C GLY A 110 20.25 -7.06 -5.59
N ILE A 111 19.10 -6.83 -4.95
CA ILE A 111 18.78 -5.56 -4.27
C ILE A 111 19.81 -5.29 -3.17
N THR A 112 20.00 -6.21 -2.23
CA THR A 112 20.97 -6.13 -1.13
C THR A 112 22.38 -5.87 -1.66
N ALA A 113 22.83 -6.61 -2.69
CA ALA A 113 24.16 -6.40 -3.27
C ALA A 113 24.34 -4.99 -3.86
N SER A 114 23.34 -4.48 -4.56
CA SER A 114 23.38 -3.13 -5.13
C SER A 114 23.37 -2.05 -4.04
N ALA A 115 22.56 -2.22 -2.99
CA ALA A 115 22.46 -1.28 -1.87
C ALA A 115 23.75 -1.27 -1.04
N THR A 116 24.32 -2.44 -0.73
CA THR A 116 25.61 -2.55 -0.02
C THR A 116 26.72 -1.85 -0.80
N ALA A 117 26.80 -2.06 -2.11
CA ALA A 117 27.81 -1.41 -2.94
C ALA A 117 27.64 0.11 -2.98
N LEU A 118 26.41 0.59 -3.13
CA LEU A 118 26.09 2.00 -3.14
C LEU A 118 26.47 2.68 -1.80
N HIS A 119 26.08 2.07 -0.68
CA HIS A 119 26.43 2.56 0.65
C HIS A 119 27.94 2.58 0.86
N HIS A 120 28.64 1.50 0.50
CA HIS A 120 30.10 1.40 0.62
C HIS A 120 30.81 2.50 -0.18
N LEU A 121 30.45 2.70 -1.45
CA LEU A 121 31.01 3.76 -2.30
C LEU A 121 30.79 5.16 -1.70
N ALA A 122 29.63 5.38 -1.07
CA ALA A 122 29.31 6.63 -0.39
C ALA A 122 30.16 6.83 0.88
N GLN A 123 30.48 5.76 1.61
CA GLN A 123 31.37 5.82 2.78
C GLN A 123 32.84 6.04 2.41
N GLU A 124 33.30 5.54 1.26
CA GLU A 124 34.68 5.77 0.80
C GLU A 124 34.95 7.24 0.47
N ASN A 125 33.93 7.98 0.00
CA ASN A 125 34.04 9.39 -0.38
C ASN A 125 32.84 10.19 0.16
N PRO A 126 32.77 10.43 1.48
CA PRO A 126 31.58 11.02 2.12
C PRO A 126 31.32 12.49 1.73
N SER A 127 32.27 13.17 1.10
CA SER A 127 32.08 14.52 0.54
C SER A 127 31.39 14.51 -0.83
N GLU A 128 31.31 13.36 -1.49
CA GLU A 128 30.78 13.22 -2.84
C GLU A 128 29.50 12.39 -2.89
N LEU A 129 28.72 12.59 -3.96
CA LEU A 129 27.60 11.74 -4.35
C LEU A 129 28.07 10.64 -5.30
N VAL A 130 27.44 9.46 -5.20
CA VAL A 130 27.76 8.30 -6.03
C VAL A 130 27.08 8.42 -7.38
N ARG A 131 27.81 8.23 -8.49
CA ARG A 131 27.21 8.15 -9.83
C ARG A 131 26.51 6.81 -10.03
N ALA A 132 25.27 6.80 -10.51
CA ALA A 132 24.54 5.56 -10.77
C ALA A 132 25.24 4.61 -11.74
N SER A 133 26.09 5.12 -12.64
CA SER A 133 26.93 4.29 -13.53
C SER A 133 27.85 3.30 -12.78
N SER A 134 28.17 3.53 -11.51
CA SER A 134 28.95 2.59 -10.70
C SER A 134 28.22 1.28 -10.41
N LEU A 135 26.90 1.25 -10.59
CA LEU A 135 26.05 0.09 -10.31
C LEU A 135 25.92 -0.86 -11.52
N GLY A 136 26.63 -0.63 -12.62
CA GLY A 136 26.50 -1.39 -13.86
C GLY A 136 26.77 -2.91 -13.75
N GLN A 137 27.45 -3.36 -12.69
CA GLN A 137 27.63 -4.79 -12.42
C GLN A 137 26.40 -5.46 -11.78
N TYR A 138 25.45 -4.68 -11.27
CA TYR A 138 24.24 -5.17 -10.60
C TYR A 138 22.99 -5.10 -11.49
N GLY A 139 23.11 -4.57 -12.71
CA GLY A 139 22.00 -4.44 -13.64
C GLY A 139 22.25 -3.40 -14.73
N ASP A 140 21.23 -3.16 -15.55
CA ASP A 140 21.26 -2.17 -16.62
C ASP A 140 20.96 -0.77 -16.08
N VAL A 141 21.95 0.13 -16.11
CA VAL A 141 21.83 1.50 -15.60
C VAL A 141 21.16 2.38 -16.65
N LYS A 142 19.92 2.77 -16.38
CA LYS A 142 19.10 3.57 -17.30
C LYS A 142 19.42 5.06 -17.25
N LEU A 143 19.92 5.54 -16.11
CA LEU A 143 20.27 6.94 -15.87
C LEU A 143 21.71 7.06 -15.37
N PRO A 144 22.73 6.80 -16.21
CA PRO A 144 24.12 6.69 -15.76
C PRO A 144 24.69 7.98 -15.15
N ASN A 145 24.12 9.13 -15.49
CA ASN A 145 24.55 10.43 -15.00
C ASN A 145 23.82 10.89 -13.73
N SER A 146 22.86 10.12 -13.19
CA SER A 146 22.22 10.50 -11.92
C SER A 146 23.20 10.32 -10.76
N LEU A 147 23.03 11.16 -9.74
CA LEU A 147 23.82 11.17 -8.52
C LEU A 147 22.96 10.70 -7.36
N ILE A 148 23.54 9.89 -6.48
CA ILE A 148 22.85 9.29 -5.35
C ILE A 148 23.56 9.70 -4.06
N ASP A 149 22.80 10.24 -3.11
CA ASP A 149 23.24 10.37 -1.72
C ASP A 149 22.86 9.09 -0.96
N ALA A 150 23.87 8.33 -0.56
CA ALA A 150 23.71 7.09 0.21
C ALA A 150 24.63 7.04 1.44
N THR A 151 24.99 8.22 2.00
CA THR A 151 25.90 8.29 3.17
C THR A 151 25.24 7.90 4.48
N THR A 152 23.92 8.04 4.57
CA THR A 152 23.16 7.59 5.73
C THR A 152 23.05 6.07 5.72
N PRO A 153 23.09 5.42 6.90
CA PRO A 153 22.72 4.00 7.00
C PRO A 153 21.32 3.81 6.41
N PRO A 154 21.13 2.90 5.45
CA PRO A 154 19.86 2.81 4.76
C PRO A 154 18.80 2.19 5.66
N LEU A 155 17.72 2.94 5.87
CA LEU A 155 16.54 2.46 6.57
C LEU A 155 15.50 2.02 5.55
N MET A 156 15.28 0.72 5.39
CA MET A 156 14.28 0.24 4.44
C MET A 156 12.89 0.22 5.08
N LYS A 157 11.90 0.74 4.35
CA LYS A 157 10.48 0.70 4.70
C LYS A 157 9.76 -0.21 3.70
N PRO A 158 9.74 -1.53 3.94
CA PRO A 158 9.17 -2.48 3.00
C PRO A 158 7.64 -2.33 2.96
N GLN A 159 7.09 -2.43 1.75
CA GLN A 159 5.68 -2.46 1.42
C GLN A 159 5.41 -3.71 0.56
N LEU A 160 4.23 -4.31 0.73
CA LEU A 160 3.85 -5.53 0.02
C LEU A 160 2.48 -5.34 -0.61
N THR A 161 2.32 -5.71 -1.88
CA THR A 161 1.01 -5.76 -2.55
C THR A 161 0.64 -7.19 -2.89
N ALA A 162 -0.54 -7.64 -2.47
CA ALA A 162 -1.05 -8.99 -2.77
C ALA A 162 -2.58 -9.07 -2.76
N GLY A 163 -3.13 -9.98 -3.58
CA GLY A 163 -4.51 -10.44 -3.45
C GLY A 163 -4.72 -11.28 -2.20
N VAL A 164 -5.70 -10.95 -1.36
CA VAL A 164 -6.03 -11.72 -0.14
C VAL A 164 -7.54 -11.93 -0.09
N GLY A 165 -7.99 -13.18 0.05
CA GLY A 165 -9.42 -13.48 0.14
C GLY A 165 -10.08 -12.72 1.31
N LEU A 166 -11.31 -12.22 1.10
CA LEU A 166 -11.97 -11.32 2.08
C LEU A 166 -11.96 -11.88 3.50
N ARG A 167 -12.33 -13.14 3.67
CA ARG A 167 -12.36 -13.81 4.99
C ARG A 167 -11.03 -13.79 5.75
N HIS A 168 -9.89 -13.56 5.07
CA HIS A 168 -8.56 -13.51 5.67
C HIS A 168 -8.10 -12.08 6.00
N ILE A 169 -8.91 -11.04 5.74
CA ILE A 169 -8.58 -9.67 6.19
C ILE A 169 -8.34 -9.61 7.70
N PRO A 170 -9.11 -10.28 8.58
CA PRO A 170 -8.80 -10.30 10.01
C PRO A 170 -7.41 -10.86 10.33
N ASP A 171 -6.95 -11.87 9.60
CA ASP A 171 -5.59 -12.39 9.74
C ASP A 171 -4.57 -11.36 9.24
N LEU A 172 -4.83 -10.71 8.11
CA LEU A 172 -3.97 -9.65 7.57
C LEU A 172 -3.85 -8.47 8.54
N LEU A 173 -4.96 -8.03 9.12
CA LEU A 173 -5.03 -7.00 10.15
C LEU A 173 -4.30 -7.39 11.44
N ARG A 174 -4.19 -8.70 11.74
CA ARG A 174 -3.35 -9.20 12.83
C ARG A 174 -1.87 -9.18 12.46
N LEU A 175 -1.52 -9.47 11.20
CA LEU A 175 -0.14 -9.39 10.71
C LEU A 175 0.39 -7.95 10.76
N THR A 176 -0.44 -6.96 10.41
CA THR A 176 -0.07 -5.54 10.52
C THR A 176 -0.29 -4.97 11.92
N GLY A 177 -1.07 -5.67 12.76
CA GLY A 177 -1.52 -5.25 14.08
C GLY A 177 -0.75 -5.95 15.22
N LEU A 178 0.31 -5.30 15.66
CA LEU A 178 1.12 -5.60 16.83
C LEU A 178 0.40 -5.72 18.20
N SER A 179 0.03 -6.94 18.58
CA SER A 179 -0.39 -7.41 19.93
C SER A 179 -1.89 -7.36 20.29
N ALA A 180 -2.46 -8.56 20.43
CA ALA A 180 -3.45 -8.88 21.44
C ALA A 180 -3.17 -10.32 21.91
N ARG A 181 -3.41 -10.62 23.19
CA ARG A 181 -3.11 -11.92 23.83
C ARG A 181 -3.56 -13.10 22.95
N GLU A 182 -2.59 -13.83 22.42
CA GLU A 182 -2.78 -15.08 21.69
C GLU A 182 -2.56 -16.28 22.62
N ASP A 183 -3.21 -17.39 22.28
CA ASP A 183 -2.89 -18.70 22.85
C ASP A 183 -1.43 -19.12 22.56
N GLU A 184 -0.88 -20.05 23.34
CA GLU A 184 0.54 -20.43 23.24
C GLU A 184 0.93 -21.02 21.87
N LYS A 185 -0.04 -21.61 21.16
CA LYS A 185 0.20 -22.24 19.85
C LYS A 185 0.47 -21.20 18.77
N THR A 186 -0.31 -20.12 18.76
CA THR A 186 -0.15 -19.01 17.81
C THR A 186 1.07 -18.14 18.13
N LYS A 187 1.44 -18.05 19.42
CA LYS A 187 2.67 -17.38 19.85
C LYS A 187 3.93 -18.00 19.25
N SER A 188 4.01 -19.33 19.15
CA SER A 188 5.20 -20.04 18.62
C SER A 188 5.50 -19.61 17.18
N GLU A 189 4.50 -19.70 16.30
CA GLU A 189 4.63 -19.42 14.86
C GLU A 189 4.85 -17.93 14.57
N LEU A 190 4.18 -17.04 15.32
CA LEU A 190 4.33 -15.59 15.16
C LEU A 190 5.48 -14.99 15.97
N SER A 191 6.11 -15.73 16.90
CA SER A 191 7.20 -15.19 17.75
C SER A 191 8.47 -14.90 16.94
N LEU A 192 8.79 -15.74 15.96
CA LEU A 192 9.94 -15.51 15.07
C LEU A 192 9.67 -14.32 14.15
N PHE A 193 8.46 -14.25 13.59
CA PHE A 193 7.97 -13.11 12.79
C PHE A 193 8.02 -11.80 13.59
N ARG A 194 7.58 -11.82 14.86
CA ARG A 194 7.58 -10.64 15.74
C ARG A 194 8.97 -10.21 16.20
N LYS A 195 9.86 -11.16 16.51
CA LYS A 195 11.21 -10.86 17.02
C LYS A 195 12.07 -10.16 15.98
N THR A 196 11.80 -10.39 14.69
CA THR A 196 12.58 -9.82 13.58
C THR A 196 11.92 -8.58 12.97
N LEU A 197 10.59 -8.43 13.04
CA LEU A 197 9.88 -7.28 12.48
C LEU A 197 9.77 -6.07 13.44
N ILE A 198 10.05 -6.26 14.73
CA ILE A 198 9.59 -5.31 15.75
C ILE A 198 10.66 -5.16 16.81
N ASP A 199 11.79 -4.60 16.41
CA ASP A 199 12.73 -4.13 17.41
C ASP A 199 12.13 -2.92 18.14
N HIS A 200 12.16 -3.01 19.46
CA HIS A 200 11.47 -2.11 20.37
C HIS A 200 12.20 -0.75 20.42
N LYS A 201 11.96 0.15 19.47
CA LYS A 201 12.33 1.56 19.70
C LYS A 201 11.37 2.22 20.69
N PRO A 202 11.88 2.83 21.77
CA PRO A 202 11.12 3.79 22.58
C PRO A 202 10.88 5.04 21.71
N GLY A 203 9.78 5.02 20.96
CA GLY A 203 9.47 6.02 19.93
C GLY A 203 8.41 5.56 18.93
N MET A 204 8.02 4.29 18.95
CA MET A 204 6.86 3.79 18.21
C MET A 204 5.65 4.70 18.48
N HIS A 205 5.09 5.29 17.41
CA HIS A 205 3.95 6.20 17.51
C HIS A 205 2.83 5.50 18.31
N PRO A 206 2.27 6.09 19.39
CA PRO A 206 1.25 5.46 20.24
C PRO A 206 0.10 4.79 19.47
N LEU A 207 -0.18 5.32 18.27
CA LEU A 207 -1.15 4.79 17.32
C LEU A 207 -0.93 3.35 16.87
N LEU A 208 0.31 2.87 16.75
CA LEU A 208 0.57 1.50 16.27
C LEU A 208 0.23 0.45 17.34
N LYS A 209 0.47 0.74 18.62
CA LYS A 209 0.05 -0.12 19.73
C LYS A 209 -1.48 -0.18 19.85
N GLU A 210 -2.15 0.93 19.57
CA GLU A 210 -3.61 0.99 19.59
C GLU A 210 -4.27 0.40 18.32
N GLU A 211 -3.69 0.56 17.13
CA GLU A 211 -4.21 -0.05 15.88
C GLU A 211 -4.31 -1.57 16.00
N ALA A 212 -3.32 -2.19 16.63
CA ALA A 212 -3.33 -3.62 16.90
C ALA A 212 -4.40 -4.06 17.91
N TYR A 213 -4.55 -3.28 19.00
CA TYR A 213 -5.61 -3.49 19.97
C TYR A 213 -7.00 -3.35 19.32
N VAL A 214 -7.14 -2.36 18.43
CA VAL A 214 -8.35 -2.13 17.63
C VAL A 214 -8.62 -3.31 16.71
N SER A 215 -7.61 -3.89 16.04
CA SER A 215 -7.78 -4.97 15.07
C SER A 215 -8.45 -6.23 15.64
N HIS A 216 -7.94 -6.80 16.75
CA HIS A 216 -8.48 -8.03 17.32
C HIS A 216 -9.91 -7.86 17.86
N HIS A 217 -10.16 -6.76 18.58
CA HIS A 217 -11.50 -6.46 19.09
C HIS A 217 -12.47 -6.07 17.99
N THR A 218 -11.98 -5.49 16.88
CA THR A 218 -12.81 -5.06 15.76
C THR A 218 -13.50 -6.25 15.09
N THR A 219 -12.80 -7.35 14.85
CA THR A 219 -13.42 -8.50 14.15
C THR A 219 -14.53 -9.13 14.97
N ALA A 220 -14.27 -9.46 16.23
CA ALA A 220 -15.26 -10.05 17.12
C ALA A 220 -16.44 -9.09 17.38
N PHE A 221 -16.14 -7.80 17.58
CA PHE A 221 -17.16 -6.77 17.75
C PHE A 221 -18.06 -6.64 16.50
N CYS A 222 -17.47 -6.58 15.30
CA CYS A 222 -18.24 -6.53 14.06
C CYS A 222 -19.10 -7.78 13.86
N ALA A 223 -18.59 -8.98 14.15
CA ALA A 223 -19.38 -10.20 14.08
C ALA A 223 -20.62 -10.13 14.98
N SER A 224 -20.46 -9.82 16.27
CA SER A 224 -21.57 -9.70 17.20
C SER A 224 -22.54 -8.57 16.83
N SER A 225 -22.03 -7.42 16.37
CA SER A 225 -22.87 -6.30 15.91
C SER A 225 -23.70 -6.68 14.68
N LEU A 226 -23.15 -7.46 13.76
CA LEU A 226 -23.85 -7.93 12.57
C LEU A 226 -24.91 -8.99 12.90
N GLU A 227 -24.61 -9.94 13.78
CA GLU A 227 -25.56 -10.96 14.24
C GLU A 227 -26.81 -10.36 14.88
N ASN A 228 -26.70 -9.21 15.55
CA ASN A 228 -27.83 -8.51 16.15
C ASN A 228 -28.74 -7.80 15.13
N ILE A 229 -28.27 -7.59 13.91
CA ILE A 229 -28.96 -6.82 12.86
C ILE A 229 -29.49 -7.72 11.75
N LEU A 230 -28.76 -8.78 11.42
CA LEU A 230 -29.09 -9.69 10.34
C LEU A 230 -29.98 -10.84 10.84
N SER A 231 -30.87 -11.32 9.98
CA SER A 231 -31.73 -12.47 10.27
C SER A 231 -30.98 -13.81 10.24
N THR A 232 -29.77 -13.82 9.68
CA THR A 232 -28.90 -14.99 9.56
C THR A 232 -27.50 -14.63 10.06
N PRO A 233 -26.71 -15.60 10.56
CA PRO A 233 -25.32 -15.35 10.92
C PRO A 233 -24.55 -14.75 9.72
N PRO A 234 -23.75 -13.68 9.93
CA PRO A 234 -22.97 -13.06 8.86
C PRO A 234 -21.86 -14.01 8.37
N SER A 235 -21.57 -13.96 7.08
CA SER A 235 -20.43 -14.65 6.50
C SER A 235 -19.10 -14.09 7.04
N PRO A 236 -18.03 -14.91 7.08
CA PRO A 236 -16.69 -14.43 7.40
C PRO A 236 -16.26 -13.26 6.50
N GLU A 237 -16.65 -13.26 5.22
CA GLU A 237 -16.36 -12.21 4.26
C GLU A 237 -17.05 -10.88 4.63
N LEU A 238 -18.30 -10.92 5.08
CA LEU A 238 -19.03 -9.73 5.51
C LEU A 238 -18.45 -9.16 6.81
N VAL A 239 -18.14 -10.03 7.78
CA VAL A 239 -17.47 -9.62 9.02
C VAL A 239 -16.12 -8.96 8.71
N ALA A 240 -15.35 -9.54 7.78
CA ALA A 240 -14.08 -9.01 7.34
C ALA A 240 -14.20 -7.64 6.65
N LEU A 241 -15.15 -7.48 5.73
CA LEU A 241 -15.40 -6.20 5.06
C LEU A 241 -15.83 -5.11 6.06
N ALA A 242 -16.76 -5.43 6.97
CA ALA A 242 -17.19 -4.50 8.03
C ALA A 242 -16.03 -4.10 8.95
N SER A 243 -15.17 -5.07 9.29
CA SER A 243 -13.96 -4.84 10.08
C SER A 243 -12.99 -3.88 9.39
N LEU A 244 -12.77 -4.06 8.08
CA LEU A 244 -11.92 -3.18 7.29
C LEU A 244 -12.47 -1.75 7.21
N ILE A 245 -13.76 -1.60 6.92
CA ILE A 245 -14.42 -0.28 6.90
C ILE A 245 -14.30 0.40 8.25
N ARG A 246 -14.49 -0.36 9.35
CA ARG A 246 -14.32 0.16 10.71
C ARG A 246 -12.90 0.65 10.95
N VAL A 247 -11.89 -0.12 10.57
CA VAL A 247 -10.48 0.28 10.71
C VAL A 247 -10.20 1.56 9.93
N TYR A 248 -10.71 1.68 8.69
CA TYR A 248 -10.52 2.88 7.86
C TYR A 248 -11.08 4.13 8.53
N ILE A 249 -12.31 4.03 9.03
CA ILE A 249 -12.98 5.14 9.70
C ILE A 249 -12.27 5.52 11.00
N LEU A 250 -11.91 4.54 11.82
CA LEU A 250 -11.22 4.80 13.08
C LEU A 250 -9.82 5.38 12.86
N SER A 251 -9.09 4.92 11.83
CA SER A 251 -7.82 5.51 11.44
C SER A 251 -8.01 6.96 10.97
N ALA A 252 -8.95 7.22 10.06
CA ALA A 252 -9.14 8.54 9.45
C ALA A 252 -9.55 9.66 10.44
N ILE A 253 -10.18 9.33 11.57
CA ILE A 253 -10.61 10.34 12.57
C ILE A 253 -9.56 10.65 13.64
N ARG A 254 -8.44 9.92 13.70
CA ARG A 254 -7.52 10.01 14.86
C ARG A 254 -6.59 11.21 14.81
N MET A 255 -6.06 11.58 13.64
CA MET A 255 -5.08 12.66 13.52
C MET A 255 -5.23 13.39 12.20
N PRO A 256 -4.75 14.64 12.08
CA PRO A 256 -4.48 15.22 10.77
C PRO A 256 -3.34 14.46 10.11
N PHE A 257 -3.55 13.99 8.88
CA PHE A 257 -2.56 13.22 8.11
C PHE A 257 -1.88 14.10 7.06
N TYR A 258 -0.64 13.78 6.67
CA TYR A 258 -0.03 14.40 5.49
C TYR A 258 -0.65 13.88 4.19
N TYR A 259 -1.00 12.60 4.19
CA TYR A 259 -1.62 11.93 3.07
C TYR A 259 -2.63 10.90 3.60
N PRO A 260 -3.83 10.74 3.03
CA PRO A 260 -4.77 9.70 3.43
C PRO A 260 -4.17 8.29 3.53
N LYS A 261 -3.26 7.92 2.61
CA LYS A 261 -2.55 6.63 2.64
C LYS A 261 -1.75 6.41 3.92
N SER A 262 -1.24 7.48 4.51
CA SER A 262 -0.43 7.43 5.73
C SER A 262 -1.24 7.02 6.95
N ALA A 263 -2.58 7.08 6.91
CA ALA A 263 -3.45 6.65 7.99
C ALA A 263 -3.63 5.12 8.08
N LEU A 264 -3.22 4.37 7.06
CA LEU A 264 -3.65 2.99 6.84
C LEU A 264 -2.44 2.06 6.82
N ALA A 265 -2.39 1.11 7.76
CA ALA A 265 -1.41 0.02 7.71
C ALA A 265 -1.71 -0.98 6.58
N ILE A 266 -3.00 -1.20 6.31
CA ILE A 266 -3.50 -2.00 5.18
C ILE A 266 -4.32 -1.07 4.28
N MET A 267 -3.86 -0.90 3.06
CA MET A 267 -4.51 -0.11 2.04
C MET A 267 -5.19 -1.01 1.00
N ALA A 268 -6.47 -0.79 0.75
CA ALA A 268 -7.25 -1.46 -0.26
C ALA A 268 -6.92 -0.85 -1.62
N ARG A 269 -6.37 -1.65 -2.53
CA ARG A 269 -6.15 -1.26 -3.93
C ARG A 269 -7.39 -1.53 -4.76
N THR A 270 -8.08 -2.63 -4.48
CA THR A 270 -9.45 -2.91 -4.96
C THR A 270 -10.43 -2.00 -4.23
N ASP A 271 -11.44 -1.47 -4.93
CA ASP A 271 -12.44 -0.61 -4.31
C ASP A 271 -13.43 -1.39 -3.41
N PHE A 272 -14.00 -0.72 -2.41
CA PHE A 272 -14.88 -1.35 -1.42
C PHE A 272 -16.20 -1.84 -2.03
N ALA A 273 -16.66 -1.23 -3.12
CA ALA A 273 -17.86 -1.66 -3.83
C ALA A 273 -17.64 -3.01 -4.53
N GLN A 274 -16.46 -3.22 -5.10
CA GLN A 274 -16.04 -4.50 -5.66
C GLN A 274 -15.84 -5.54 -4.57
N MET A 275 -15.27 -5.17 -3.42
CA MET A 275 -15.21 -6.08 -2.26
C MET A 275 -16.61 -6.53 -1.82
N PHE A 276 -17.60 -5.64 -1.78
CA PHE A 276 -18.97 -6.01 -1.47
C PHE A 276 -19.54 -7.05 -2.47
N ARG A 277 -19.16 -6.97 -3.76
CA ARG A 277 -19.57 -7.97 -4.78
C ARG A 277 -18.93 -9.35 -4.60
N LEU A 278 -17.93 -9.48 -3.73
CA LEU A 278 -17.29 -10.75 -3.38
C LEU A 278 -17.95 -11.44 -2.18
N LEU A 279 -18.98 -10.83 -1.57
CA LEU A 279 -19.79 -11.47 -0.53
C LEU A 279 -20.66 -12.60 -1.10
N PRO A 280 -21.17 -13.53 -0.27
CA PRO A 280 -22.21 -14.47 -0.70
C PRO A 280 -23.41 -13.76 -1.36
N PRO A 281 -23.95 -14.27 -2.49
CA PRO A 281 -25.02 -13.60 -3.23
C PRO A 281 -26.25 -13.25 -2.38
N GLN A 282 -26.63 -14.12 -1.44
CA GLN A 282 -27.77 -13.91 -0.55
C GLN A 282 -27.57 -12.68 0.35
N GLU A 283 -26.33 -12.45 0.83
CA GLU A 283 -26.02 -11.28 1.63
C GLU A 283 -25.98 -10.01 0.77
N GLN A 284 -25.44 -10.09 -0.45
CA GLN A 284 -25.45 -8.96 -1.37
C GLN A 284 -26.87 -8.46 -1.64
N GLU A 285 -27.79 -9.38 -1.96
CA GLU A 285 -29.19 -9.07 -2.23
C GLU A 285 -29.86 -8.43 -1.02
N ALA A 286 -29.72 -9.03 0.16
CA ALA A 286 -30.30 -8.53 1.41
C ALA A 286 -29.76 -7.14 1.79
N LEU A 287 -28.45 -6.93 1.68
CA LEU A 287 -27.79 -5.69 2.10
C LEU A 287 -27.94 -4.55 1.09
N LYS A 288 -28.19 -4.86 -0.19
CA LYS A 288 -28.49 -3.87 -1.24
C LYS A 288 -29.96 -3.42 -1.23
N ALA A 289 -30.86 -4.25 -0.72
CA ALA A 289 -32.28 -3.97 -0.63
C ALA A 289 -32.56 -2.62 0.05
N GLU A 290 -33.71 -2.02 -0.28
CA GLU A 290 -34.16 -0.75 0.31
C GLU A 290 -33.10 0.36 0.27
N ASN A 291 -32.37 0.46 -0.84
CA ASN A 291 -31.32 1.46 -1.04
C ASN A 291 -30.21 1.38 0.03
N ALA A 292 -29.75 0.15 0.31
CA ALA A 292 -28.68 -0.14 1.25
C ALA A 292 -28.95 0.27 2.71
N SER A 293 -30.23 0.45 3.11
CA SER A 293 -30.60 0.87 4.47
C SER A 293 -30.09 -0.10 5.53
N LEU A 294 -30.19 -1.41 5.27
CA LEU A 294 -29.75 -2.45 6.18
C LEU A 294 -28.23 -2.45 6.35
N PHE A 295 -27.46 -2.27 5.27
CA PHE A 295 -26.00 -2.19 5.35
C PHE A 295 -25.54 -0.96 6.14
N VAL A 296 -26.18 0.20 5.95
CA VAL A 296 -25.90 1.39 6.76
C VAL A 296 -26.18 1.14 8.23
N LYS A 297 -27.34 0.54 8.57
CA LYS A 297 -27.69 0.19 9.96
C LYS A 297 -26.71 -0.80 10.57
N ALA A 298 -26.28 -1.81 9.81
CA ALA A 298 -25.26 -2.76 10.24
C ALA A 298 -23.93 -2.05 10.57
N MET A 299 -23.49 -1.14 9.70
CA MET A 299 -22.27 -0.37 9.93
C MET A 299 -22.40 0.64 11.08
N GLU A 300 -23.57 1.23 11.32
CA GLU A 300 -23.86 2.05 12.51
C GLU A 300 -23.63 1.24 13.79
N ASN A 301 -24.05 -0.03 13.83
CA ASN A 301 -23.81 -0.93 14.97
C ASN A 301 -22.35 -1.38 15.07
N CYS A 302 -21.66 -1.47 13.94
CA CYS A 302 -20.22 -1.71 13.90
C CYS A 302 -19.40 -0.47 14.28
N LEU A 303 -20.00 0.72 14.39
CA LEU A 303 -19.30 1.99 14.66
C LEU A 303 -20.00 2.78 15.77
N PRO A 304 -20.20 2.17 16.97
CA PRO A 304 -20.83 2.88 18.07
C PRO A 304 -19.98 4.11 18.40
N PHE A 305 -20.65 5.21 18.73
CA PHE A 305 -20.04 6.49 19.10
C PHE A 305 -19.38 7.28 17.95
N ILE A 306 -19.33 6.74 16.73
CA ILE A 306 -18.84 7.51 15.58
C ILE A 306 -20.00 8.29 14.95
N ASN A 307 -19.82 9.59 14.78
CA ASN A 307 -20.76 10.41 14.02
C ASN A 307 -20.64 10.06 12.53
N LEU A 308 -21.59 9.30 11.98
CA LEU A 308 -21.52 8.97 10.55
C LEU A 308 -21.90 10.13 9.62
N ASN A 309 -22.44 11.22 10.15
CA ASN A 309 -22.76 12.42 9.36
C ASN A 309 -21.56 13.39 9.26
N SER A 310 -20.39 13.03 9.79
CA SER A 310 -19.17 13.81 9.62
C SER A 310 -18.35 13.31 8.40
N PRO A 311 -17.42 14.13 7.88
CA PRO A 311 -16.48 13.72 6.83
C PRO A 311 -15.66 12.50 7.24
N ILE A 312 -15.20 11.67 6.30
CA ILE A 312 -14.29 10.54 6.64
C ILE A 312 -13.01 11.05 7.31
N PHE A 313 -12.37 12.06 6.70
CA PHE A 313 -11.15 12.69 7.21
C PHE A 313 -11.48 13.94 8.05
N GLU A 314 -12.08 13.74 9.22
CA GLU A 314 -12.60 14.83 10.08
C GLU A 314 -11.55 15.90 10.44
N ASN A 315 -10.30 15.46 10.61
CA ASN A 315 -9.19 16.34 10.98
C ASN A 315 -8.44 16.93 9.76
N GLY A 316 -8.94 16.67 8.56
CA GLY A 316 -8.35 17.15 7.31
C GLY A 316 -7.03 16.44 6.92
N VAL A 317 -6.41 16.96 5.87
CA VAL A 317 -5.12 16.52 5.33
C VAL A 317 -4.19 17.74 5.24
N ARG A 318 -2.91 17.57 5.59
CA ARG A 318 -1.86 18.58 5.53
C ARG A 318 -1.04 18.37 4.27
N LYS A 319 -0.78 19.38 3.46
CA LYS A 319 0.18 19.23 2.36
C LYS A 319 1.62 19.28 2.87
N GLU A 320 1.87 20.05 3.94
CA GLU A 320 3.19 20.19 4.54
C GLU A 320 3.16 20.13 6.08
N GLN A 321 4.30 19.80 6.69
CA GLN A 321 4.49 19.71 8.16
C GLN A 321 4.12 20.99 8.92
N LYS A 322 4.41 22.15 8.32
CA LYS A 322 4.20 23.46 8.94
C LYS A 322 2.83 24.07 8.62
N GLU A 323 2.07 23.49 7.69
CA GLU A 323 0.73 23.96 7.37
C GLU A 323 -0.27 23.53 8.45
N ALA A 324 -1.20 24.43 8.78
CA ALA A 324 -2.37 24.06 9.54
C ALA A 324 -3.14 22.96 8.77
N PRO A 325 -3.73 21.97 9.45
CA PRO A 325 -4.56 20.96 8.79
C PRO A 325 -5.59 21.65 7.91
N ASN A 326 -5.50 21.42 6.60
CA ASN A 326 -6.48 21.95 5.71
C ASN A 326 -7.71 21.05 5.85
N LYS A 327 -8.84 21.62 6.30
CA LYS A 327 -10.13 20.90 6.34
C LYS A 327 -10.68 20.68 4.92
N THR A 328 -9.84 20.54 3.91
CA THR A 328 -10.23 20.51 2.50
C THR A 328 -11.02 19.27 2.11
N LEU A 329 -10.91 18.16 2.85
CA LEU A 329 -11.64 16.92 2.57
C LEU A 329 -12.92 16.81 3.41
N GLU A 330 -13.84 17.76 3.25
CA GLU A 330 -15.14 17.76 3.94
C GLU A 330 -16.12 16.70 3.41
N ARG A 331 -15.74 15.99 2.34
CA ARG A 331 -16.53 14.94 1.70
C ARG A 331 -15.63 13.77 1.27
N PRO A 332 -16.20 12.56 1.12
CA PRO A 332 -17.59 12.19 1.43
C PRO A 332 -17.86 12.12 2.94
N LEU A 333 -19.13 12.18 3.32
CA LEU A 333 -19.54 11.83 4.69
C LEU A 333 -19.43 10.32 4.88
N LYS A 334 -19.12 9.86 6.09
CA LYS A 334 -18.99 8.41 6.39
C LYS A 334 -20.25 7.62 5.99
N LYS A 335 -21.43 8.13 6.36
CA LYS A 335 -22.74 7.52 6.04
C LYS A 335 -23.01 7.49 4.54
N GLU A 336 -22.57 8.53 3.83
CA GLU A 336 -22.72 8.64 2.39
C GLU A 336 -21.85 7.59 1.69
N TRP A 337 -20.59 7.46 2.09
CA TRP A 337 -19.69 6.43 1.58
C TRP A 337 -20.22 5.01 1.85
N ILE A 338 -20.57 4.70 3.10
CA ILE A 338 -21.11 3.38 3.49
C ILE A 338 -22.35 3.02 2.66
N ARG A 339 -23.29 3.96 2.47
CA ARG A 339 -24.51 3.71 1.69
C ARG A 339 -24.22 3.37 0.24
N ASN A 340 -23.18 3.96 -0.36
CA ASN A 340 -22.89 3.81 -1.79
C ASN A 340 -22.16 2.49 -2.12
N ILE A 341 -21.48 1.87 -1.15
CA ILE A 341 -20.74 0.61 -1.35
C ILE A 341 -21.63 -0.50 -1.94
N PRO A 342 -22.79 -0.88 -1.36
CA PRO A 342 -23.68 -1.90 -1.94
C PRO A 342 -24.30 -1.50 -3.29
N LEU A 343 -24.29 -0.20 -3.61
CA LEU A 343 -24.81 0.34 -4.85
C LEU A 343 -23.77 0.32 -5.98
N GLY A 344 -22.57 -0.20 -5.72
CA GLY A 344 -21.51 -0.30 -6.72
C GLY A 344 -20.64 0.95 -6.84
N VAL A 345 -20.67 1.84 -5.84
CA VAL A 345 -19.94 3.11 -5.87
C VAL A 345 -19.08 3.24 -4.61
N ASP A 346 -17.76 3.29 -4.81
CA ASP A 346 -16.81 3.59 -3.74
C ASP A 346 -16.36 5.05 -3.81
N LEU A 347 -16.91 5.88 -2.93
CA LEU A 347 -16.58 7.30 -2.82
C LEU A 347 -15.17 7.58 -2.31
N LEU A 348 -14.38 6.56 -1.92
CA LEU A 348 -12.95 6.70 -1.61
C LEU A 348 -12.04 6.34 -2.80
N THR A 349 -12.58 6.37 -4.03
CA THR A 349 -11.79 6.23 -5.26
C THR A 349 -11.71 7.55 -6.01
N GLN A 350 -10.62 7.79 -6.74
CA GLN A 350 -10.49 9.00 -7.57
C GLN A 350 -11.64 9.17 -8.56
N LYS A 351 -12.19 8.06 -9.08
CA LYS A 351 -13.29 8.03 -10.05
C LYS A 351 -14.61 8.58 -9.48
N TYR A 352 -14.91 8.30 -8.22
CA TYR A 352 -16.20 8.64 -7.59
C TYR A 352 -16.06 9.63 -6.44
N PHE A 353 -14.86 10.17 -6.20
CA PHE A 353 -14.65 11.14 -5.14
C PHE A 353 -15.51 12.40 -5.41
N PRO A 354 -16.31 12.86 -4.43
CA PRO A 354 -17.25 13.97 -4.64
C PRO A 354 -16.58 15.34 -4.84
N MET A 355 -15.26 15.43 -4.71
CA MET A 355 -14.46 16.65 -4.93
C MET A 355 -13.38 16.37 -5.98
N PRO A 356 -13.72 16.33 -7.29
CA PRO A 356 -12.81 15.88 -8.34
C PRO A 356 -11.46 16.61 -8.38
N GLU A 357 -11.45 17.90 -8.02
CA GLU A 357 -10.24 18.73 -7.95
C GLU A 357 -9.26 18.32 -6.83
N LYS A 358 -9.72 17.50 -5.88
CA LYS A 358 -8.94 16.94 -4.78
C LYS A 358 -8.82 15.42 -4.84
N ALA A 359 -9.38 14.78 -5.87
CA ALA A 359 -9.38 13.32 -6.00
C ALA A 359 -7.96 12.73 -5.97
N SER A 360 -6.98 13.44 -6.55
CA SER A 360 -5.57 13.04 -6.49
C SER A 360 -4.99 13.02 -5.07
N GLU A 361 -5.59 13.75 -4.12
CA GLU A 361 -5.16 13.75 -2.71
C GLU A 361 -5.51 12.42 -2.00
N LEU A 362 -6.45 11.62 -2.53
CA LEU A 362 -6.70 10.25 -2.06
C LEU A 362 -5.55 9.28 -2.39
N ASP A 363 -4.64 9.71 -3.26
CA ASP A 363 -3.55 8.92 -3.78
C ASP A 363 -4.07 7.60 -4.40
N THR A 364 -3.50 6.46 -4.00
CA THR A 364 -3.75 5.15 -4.57
C THR A 364 -4.87 4.34 -3.89
N ILE A 365 -5.62 4.90 -2.93
CA ILE A 365 -6.74 4.21 -2.27
C ILE A 365 -7.81 3.83 -3.33
N GLY A 366 -8.14 2.54 -3.41
CA GLY A 366 -9.09 2.01 -4.39
C GLY A 366 -8.70 2.30 -5.86
N SER A 367 -7.43 2.61 -6.12
CA SER A 367 -6.94 3.04 -7.44
C SER A 367 -7.07 1.97 -8.53
N TRP A 368 -7.28 0.71 -8.14
CA TRP A 368 -7.46 -0.38 -9.10
C TRP A 368 -8.92 -0.71 -9.35
N HIS A 369 -9.85 0.08 -8.79
CA HIS A 369 -11.29 -0.03 -9.02
C HIS A 369 -11.78 -1.47 -8.81
N GLU A 370 -12.42 -2.03 -9.85
CA GLU A 370 -13.00 -3.37 -9.86
C GLU A 370 -11.96 -4.50 -10.02
N ARG A 371 -10.65 -4.18 -10.13
CA ARG A 371 -9.62 -5.19 -10.31
C ARG A 371 -9.51 -6.06 -9.06
N THR A 372 -9.54 -7.37 -9.28
CA THR A 372 -9.29 -8.42 -8.31
C THR A 372 -8.15 -9.31 -8.80
N GLU A 373 -7.63 -10.14 -7.91
CA GLU A 373 -6.75 -11.26 -8.24
C GLU A 373 -7.50 -12.58 -8.16
N LEU A 374 -7.05 -13.59 -8.90
CA LEU A 374 -7.56 -14.94 -8.77
C LEU A 374 -6.69 -15.74 -7.81
N LEU A 375 -7.31 -16.34 -6.81
CA LEU A 375 -6.68 -17.34 -5.96
C LEU A 375 -6.52 -18.67 -6.74
N THR A 376 -5.67 -19.58 -6.27
CA THR A 376 -5.38 -20.91 -6.86
C THR A 376 -6.63 -21.77 -6.97
N ASP A 377 -7.62 -21.58 -6.10
CA ASP A 377 -8.92 -22.24 -6.19
C ASP A 377 -9.88 -21.57 -7.19
N GLY A 378 -9.41 -20.53 -7.91
CA GLY A 378 -10.18 -19.76 -8.87
C GLY A 378 -11.06 -18.66 -8.25
N THR A 379 -11.07 -18.52 -6.92
CA THR A 379 -11.88 -17.47 -6.27
C THR A 379 -11.26 -16.09 -6.49
N SER A 380 -12.10 -15.08 -6.69
CA SER A 380 -11.63 -13.70 -6.79
C SER A 380 -11.34 -13.13 -5.41
N ALA A 381 -10.21 -12.44 -5.28
CA ALA A 381 -9.76 -11.80 -4.06
C ALA A 381 -9.47 -10.31 -4.31
N PRO A 382 -9.82 -9.43 -3.36
CA PRO A 382 -9.36 -8.06 -3.40
C PRO A 382 -7.85 -7.97 -3.17
N ILE A 383 -7.27 -6.89 -3.67
CA ILE A 383 -5.84 -6.63 -3.62
C ILE A 383 -5.58 -5.56 -2.56
N PHE A 384 -4.63 -5.85 -1.69
CA PHE A 384 -4.21 -4.99 -0.60
C PHE A 384 -2.73 -4.66 -0.73
N GLU A 385 -2.39 -3.49 -0.22
CA GLU A 385 -1.03 -3.03 0.00
C GLU A 385 -0.80 -2.88 1.52
N LEU A 386 0.21 -3.56 2.03
CA LEU A 386 0.65 -3.47 3.42
C LEU A 386 1.75 -2.41 3.47
N ARG A 387 1.45 -1.25 4.09
CA ARG A 387 2.32 -0.06 4.06
C ARG A 387 3.22 0.12 5.28
N ARG A 388 3.00 -0.67 6.33
CA ARG A 388 3.65 -0.51 7.64
C ARG A 388 4.18 -1.84 8.15
N MET A 389 4.96 -2.50 7.31
CA MET A 389 5.79 -3.61 7.77
C MET A 389 6.95 -3.05 8.61
N ALA A 390 7.69 -3.94 9.26
CA ALA A 390 8.90 -3.56 9.99
C ALA A 390 9.84 -2.75 9.13
N ASN A 391 10.40 -1.69 9.69
CA ASN A 391 11.59 -1.14 9.08
C ASN A 391 12.73 -2.15 9.25
N ALA A 392 13.55 -2.30 8.22
CA ALA A 392 14.80 -3.02 8.32
C ALA A 392 15.90 -2.00 8.60
N GLU A 393 16.60 -2.14 9.71
CA GLU A 393 17.62 -1.17 10.14
C GLU A 393 18.97 -1.42 9.47
N THR A 394 19.17 -2.63 8.92
CA THR A 394 20.38 -3.02 8.20
C THR A 394 20.05 -3.67 6.86
N ILE A 395 20.95 -3.56 5.87
CA ILE A 395 20.74 -4.12 4.51
C ILE A 395 20.60 -5.65 4.56
N GLU A 396 21.24 -6.29 5.52
CA GLU A 396 21.24 -7.73 5.74
C GLU A 396 19.86 -8.27 6.15
N GLU A 397 19.03 -7.44 6.77
CA GLU A 397 17.69 -7.82 7.21
C GLU A 397 16.66 -7.81 6.06
N TRP A 398 16.97 -7.15 4.94
CA TRP A 398 15.99 -6.82 3.91
C TRP A 398 15.38 -8.08 3.28
N GLY A 399 16.24 -9.02 2.87
CA GLY A 399 15.81 -10.30 2.29
C GLY A 399 14.97 -11.12 3.25
N ALA A 400 15.39 -11.21 4.52
CA ALA A 400 14.66 -11.97 5.53
C ALA A 400 13.26 -11.41 5.78
N ILE A 401 13.10 -10.09 5.82
CA ILE A 401 11.79 -9.44 5.99
C ILE A 401 10.87 -9.70 4.79
N ALA A 402 11.40 -9.59 3.57
CA ALA A 402 10.63 -9.89 2.36
C ALA A 402 10.17 -11.37 2.31
N GLU A 403 11.07 -12.31 2.62
CA GLU A 403 10.75 -13.74 2.69
C GLU A 403 9.67 -14.04 3.74
N MET A 404 9.81 -13.47 4.94
CA MET A 404 8.82 -13.60 6.01
C MET A 404 7.45 -13.09 5.57
N ALA A 405 7.39 -11.90 4.95
CA ALA A 405 6.14 -11.32 4.47
C ALA A 405 5.50 -12.18 3.36
N PHE A 406 6.31 -12.68 2.42
CA PHE A 406 5.86 -13.60 1.38
C PHE A 406 5.24 -14.87 1.98
N GLU A 407 5.94 -15.50 2.93
CA GLU A 407 5.45 -16.71 3.61
C GLU A 407 4.20 -16.46 4.44
N ALA A 408 4.10 -15.30 5.09
CA ALA A 408 2.92 -14.91 5.82
C ALA A 408 1.70 -14.85 4.89
N ILE A 409 1.79 -14.16 3.75
CA ILE A 409 0.70 -14.10 2.75
C ILE A 409 0.38 -15.51 2.20
N ARG A 410 1.40 -16.31 1.91
CA ARG A 410 1.23 -17.69 1.45
C ARG A 410 0.50 -18.55 2.47
N SER A 411 0.78 -18.36 3.76
CA SER A 411 0.17 -19.09 4.87
C SER A 411 -1.32 -18.79 5.04
N LEU A 412 -1.76 -17.54 4.80
CA LEU A 412 -3.16 -17.14 4.93
C LEU A 412 -4.09 -17.94 4.02
N LYS A 413 -3.56 -18.48 2.92
CA LYS A 413 -4.33 -19.15 1.86
C LYS A 413 -4.22 -20.67 1.91
N ARG A 414 -3.32 -21.21 2.73
CA ARG A 414 -3.31 -22.64 3.05
C ARG A 414 -4.38 -22.86 4.09
N ASP A 415 -5.65 -22.89 3.66
CA ASP A 415 -6.75 -23.26 4.54
C ASP A 415 -6.36 -24.54 5.30
N LYS A 416 -6.47 -24.50 6.62
CA LYS A 416 -6.43 -25.70 7.46
C LYS A 416 -7.65 -26.54 7.08
N LYS A 417 -7.50 -27.39 6.07
CA LYS A 417 -8.49 -28.42 5.74
C LYS A 417 -8.79 -29.29 6.95
#